data_AF-A0A7S1BC83-F1
#
_entry.id   AF-A0A7S1BC83-F1
#
_cell.length_a   1.000
_cell.length_b   1.000
_cell.length_c   1.000
_cell.angle_alpha   90.00
_cell.angle_beta   90.00
_cell.angle_gamma   90.00
#
_symmetry.space_group_name_H-M   'P 1'
#
loop_
_entity.id
_entity.type
_entity.pdbx_description
1 polymer ?
#
loop_
_entity_poly.entity_id
_entity_poly.type
_entity_poly.pdbx_seq_one_letter_code
_entity_poly.pdbx_strand_id
1 'polypeptide(L)'
;MTGTAIVSEFPSLHSDYVNDVKYDFYGRRVATASNDRTVKVWEIDPDTSKWTIRPGCEWQAHKSGVRAVSWAHPEFGQVLATAGGRERAVTIWEESGGGTMMESSAQSPSPLPSPGCSSRWTARAHLSDARKDVTCMEFSPRALGLRIAVGSADGWVRVYEAIDVQNLGHWSQVGQMDCTGDDAVVSGGSDGGGGVGGEAAAKVSELGIRSVSWCNGRFEPPTMVVGGSSGFVGIYRYSDASRQWFLMLRLTNHGRGGVLDVSWAPNIGRGYHLIASSVSQIIPLK
;
A
#
# COMPACT_ATOMS: atom_id res chain seq x y z
N MET A 1 -0.66 5.92 -32.43
CA MET A 1 0.21 5.97 -31.24
C MET A 1 0.47 7.44 -30.94
N THR A 2 -0.43 8.08 -30.19
CA THR A 2 -0.25 9.47 -29.73
C THR A 2 0.68 9.42 -28.53
N GLY A 3 1.90 9.91 -28.71
CA GLY A 3 2.89 9.99 -27.63
C GLY A 3 2.33 10.82 -26.48
N THR A 4 2.38 10.27 -25.28
CA THR A 4 2.05 10.99 -24.06
C THR A 4 3.03 12.16 -23.94
N ALA A 5 2.57 13.38 -24.18
CA ALA A 5 3.39 14.56 -23.97
C ALA A 5 3.70 14.68 -22.47
N ILE A 6 4.97 14.69 -22.12
CA ILE A 6 5.40 14.95 -20.74
C ILE A 6 5.10 16.42 -20.45
N VAL A 7 4.18 16.67 -19.52
CA VAL A 7 3.72 18.03 -19.17
C VAL A 7 4.75 18.75 -18.30
N SER A 8 5.43 18.03 -17.40
CA SER A 8 6.47 18.56 -16.51
C SER A 8 7.28 17.43 -15.88
N GLU A 9 8.60 17.62 -15.76
CA GLU A 9 9.48 16.73 -14.98
C GLU A 9 10.03 17.48 -13.78
N PHE A 10 10.19 16.79 -12.65
CA PHE A 10 10.87 17.32 -11.46
C PHE A 10 11.77 16.25 -10.85
N PRO A 11 12.94 16.62 -10.31
CA PRO A 11 13.83 15.66 -9.66
C PRO A 11 13.17 15.12 -8.39
N SER A 12 13.29 13.82 -8.14
CA SER A 12 12.76 13.19 -6.92
C SER A 12 13.47 13.61 -5.64
N LEU A 13 14.64 14.26 -5.74
CA LEU A 13 15.49 14.71 -4.63
C LEU A 13 15.83 13.61 -3.60
N HIS A 14 15.62 12.34 -3.95
CA HIS A 14 15.97 11.18 -3.14
C HIS A 14 17.41 10.73 -3.47
N SER A 15 18.12 10.19 -2.47
CA SER A 15 19.50 9.72 -2.66
C SER A 15 19.58 8.25 -3.11
N ASP A 16 18.45 7.56 -3.21
CA ASP A 16 18.34 6.14 -3.58
C ASP A 16 17.01 5.88 -4.32
N TYR A 17 16.76 4.64 -4.77
CA TYR A 17 15.60 4.24 -5.54
C TYR A 17 14.28 4.62 -4.86
N VAL A 18 13.40 5.28 -5.62
CA VAL A 18 12.00 5.51 -5.25
C VAL A 18 11.22 4.22 -5.50
N ASN A 19 10.60 3.68 -4.45
CA ASN A 19 9.88 2.40 -4.51
C ASN A 19 8.40 2.59 -4.82
N ASP A 20 7.78 3.68 -4.35
CA ASP A 20 6.35 3.92 -4.51
C ASP A 20 6.03 5.41 -4.57
N VAL A 21 4.95 5.74 -5.29
CA VAL A 21 4.45 7.09 -5.51
C VAL A 21 2.93 7.06 -5.48
N LYS A 22 2.31 7.82 -4.58
CA LYS A 22 0.84 7.92 -4.49
C LYS A 22 0.37 9.37 -4.45
N TYR A 23 -0.66 9.65 -5.23
CA TYR A 23 -1.42 10.89 -5.16
C TYR A 23 -2.31 10.92 -3.91
N ASP A 24 -2.55 12.12 -3.39
CA ASP A 24 -3.65 12.36 -2.46
C ASP A 24 -5.00 12.27 -3.18
N PHE A 25 -6.09 12.30 -2.39
CA PHE A 25 -7.45 12.20 -2.91
C PHE A 25 -7.78 13.31 -3.94
N TYR A 26 -7.21 14.51 -3.77
CA TYR A 26 -7.50 15.67 -4.61
C TYR A 26 -6.57 15.79 -5.84
N GLY A 27 -5.56 14.93 -5.97
CA GLY A 27 -4.55 15.01 -7.03
C GLY A 27 -3.63 16.22 -6.93
N ARG A 28 -3.59 16.91 -5.78
CA ARG A 28 -2.79 18.12 -5.53
C ARG A 28 -1.50 17.83 -4.81
N ARG A 29 -1.39 16.66 -4.19
CA ARG A 29 -0.21 16.22 -3.46
C ARG A 29 0.23 14.85 -3.92
N VAL A 30 1.53 14.61 -3.85
CA VAL A 30 2.15 13.32 -4.14
C VAL A 30 3.06 12.97 -2.97
N ALA A 31 2.96 11.75 -2.47
CA ALA A 31 3.94 11.19 -1.55
C ALA A 31 4.89 10.25 -2.30
N THR A 32 6.19 10.38 -2.07
CA THR A 32 7.22 9.50 -2.61
C THR A 32 7.91 8.75 -1.46
N ALA A 33 8.06 7.44 -1.62
CA ALA A 33 8.75 6.57 -0.66
C ALA A 33 10.04 6.02 -1.27
N SER A 34 11.16 6.16 -0.57
CA SER A 34 12.49 5.77 -1.10
C SER A 34 13.25 4.80 -0.20
N ASN A 35 14.17 4.07 -0.82
CA ASN A 35 15.14 3.23 -0.13
C ASN A 35 16.15 4.04 0.71
N ASP A 36 16.23 5.37 0.51
CA ASP A 36 17.02 6.29 1.35
C ASP A 36 16.46 6.47 2.78
N ARG A 37 15.32 5.83 3.07
CA ARG A 37 14.58 5.81 4.35
C ARG A 37 13.74 7.06 4.61
N THR A 38 13.64 7.95 3.64
CA THR A 38 12.86 9.18 3.72
C THR A 38 11.56 9.08 2.95
N VAL A 39 10.60 9.90 3.37
CA VAL A 39 9.38 10.17 2.63
C VAL A 39 9.32 11.66 2.34
N LYS A 40 8.94 12.00 1.12
CA LYS A 40 8.76 13.38 0.67
C LYS A 40 7.32 13.56 0.20
N VAL A 41 6.69 14.63 0.66
CA VAL A 41 5.35 15.04 0.20
C VAL A 41 5.48 16.31 -0.63
N TRP A 42 5.11 16.18 -1.89
CA TRP A 42 5.11 17.19 -2.92
C TRP A 42 3.73 17.82 -3.02
N GLU A 43 3.67 19.10 -3.31
CA GLU A 43 2.44 19.83 -3.61
C GLU A 43 2.58 20.54 -4.95
N ILE A 44 1.52 20.49 -5.76
CA ILE A 44 1.45 21.21 -7.02
C ILE A 44 0.89 22.62 -6.78
N ASP A 45 1.63 23.61 -7.26
CA ASP A 45 1.14 24.99 -7.34
C ASP A 45 0.13 25.09 -8.50
N PRO A 46 -1.13 25.50 -8.25
CA PRO A 46 -2.17 25.55 -9.27
C PRO A 46 -1.91 26.60 -10.35
N ASP A 47 -1.19 27.68 -10.04
CA ASP A 47 -0.93 28.78 -10.96
C ASP A 47 0.27 28.48 -11.85
N THR A 48 1.30 27.85 -11.28
CA THR A 48 2.55 27.56 -12.00
C THR A 48 2.65 26.12 -12.51
N SER A 49 1.76 25.22 -12.07
CA SER A 49 1.81 23.77 -12.34
C SER A 49 3.14 23.12 -11.96
N LYS A 50 3.84 23.68 -10.96
CA LYS A 50 5.13 23.16 -10.50
C LYS A 50 4.96 22.38 -9.20
N TRP A 51 5.62 21.24 -9.14
CA TRP A 51 5.72 20.42 -7.93
C TRP A 51 6.84 20.92 -7.03
N THR A 52 6.54 21.16 -5.77
CA THR A 52 7.51 21.58 -4.76
C THR A 52 7.31 20.81 -3.46
N ILE A 53 8.39 20.61 -2.69
CA ILE A 53 8.30 20.04 -1.35
C ILE A 53 8.04 21.19 -0.38
N ARG A 54 6.97 21.10 0.40
CA ARG A 54 6.72 22.07 1.47
C ARG A 54 7.76 21.90 2.59
N PRO A 55 8.18 22.98 3.28
CA PRO A 55 9.02 22.86 4.46
C PRO A 55 8.43 21.90 5.50
N GLY A 56 9.25 20.98 6.01
CA GLY A 56 8.85 19.94 6.96
C GLY A 56 8.02 18.79 6.36
N CYS A 57 7.82 18.74 5.03
CA CYS A 57 7.23 17.61 4.32
C CYS A 57 8.29 16.62 3.77
N GLU A 58 9.51 16.70 4.27
CA GLU A 58 10.57 15.71 4.07
C GLU A 58 11.05 15.24 5.43
N TRP A 59 11.02 13.93 5.68
CA TRP A 59 11.46 13.37 6.96
C TRP A 59 11.94 11.93 6.80
N GLN A 60 12.76 11.49 7.75
CA GLN A 60 13.14 10.09 7.88
C GLN A 60 12.00 9.32 8.55
N ALA A 61 11.29 8.51 7.78
CA ALA A 61 10.12 7.78 8.26
C ALA A 61 10.50 6.48 8.97
N HIS A 62 11.57 5.81 8.51
CA HIS A 62 11.92 4.46 8.95
C HIS A 62 13.43 4.29 9.18
N LYS A 63 13.80 3.22 9.89
CA LYS A 63 15.22 2.81 10.03
C LYS A 63 15.72 2.06 8.80
N SER A 64 14.79 1.51 8.02
CA SER A 64 15.02 0.79 6.77
C SER A 64 14.37 1.51 5.58
N GLY A 65 14.68 1.07 4.35
CA GLY A 65 14.08 1.65 3.14
C GLY A 65 12.56 1.54 3.14
N VAL A 66 11.89 2.62 2.70
CA VAL A 66 10.43 2.71 2.66
C VAL A 66 9.92 2.05 1.39
N ARG A 67 9.08 1.02 1.51
CA ARG A 67 8.64 0.17 0.39
C ARG A 67 7.34 0.63 -0.25
N ALA A 68 6.42 1.12 0.55
CA ALA A 68 5.11 1.55 0.10
C ALA A 68 4.67 2.79 0.88
N VAL A 69 3.80 3.59 0.24
CA VAL A 69 3.13 4.72 0.86
C VAL A 69 1.64 4.67 0.51
N SER A 70 0.77 5.15 1.39
CA SER A 70 -0.67 5.19 1.13
C SER A 70 -1.32 6.36 1.83
N TRP A 71 -2.23 7.05 1.16
CA TRP A 71 -3.02 8.16 1.70
C TRP A 71 -4.35 7.63 2.23
N ALA A 72 -4.75 8.06 3.42
CA ALA A 72 -6.11 7.82 3.88
C ALA A 72 -7.09 8.76 3.15
N HIS A 73 -8.37 8.43 3.20
CA HIS A 73 -9.40 9.34 2.73
C HIS A 73 -9.44 10.61 3.60
N PRO A 74 -9.56 11.82 3.01
CA PRO A 74 -9.48 13.10 3.74
C PRO A 74 -10.55 13.31 4.82
N GLU A 75 -11.62 12.51 4.81
CA GLU A 75 -12.63 12.48 5.88
C GLU A 75 -12.04 12.11 7.25
N PHE A 76 -10.94 11.35 7.26
CA PHE A 76 -10.21 10.97 8.48
C PHE A 76 -9.08 11.95 8.82
N GLY A 77 -8.99 13.09 8.12
CA GLY A 77 -7.90 14.04 8.21
C GLY A 77 -6.74 13.73 7.26
N GLN A 78 -5.64 14.48 7.43
CA GLN A 78 -4.43 14.33 6.62
C GLN A 78 -3.55 13.22 7.18
N VAL A 79 -3.92 11.99 6.85
CA VAL A 79 -3.27 10.77 7.35
C VAL A 79 -2.53 10.05 6.22
N LEU A 80 -1.30 9.64 6.52
CA LEU A 80 -0.42 8.90 5.61
C LEU A 80 0.09 7.65 6.31
N ALA A 81 0.18 6.53 5.60
CA ALA A 81 0.86 5.33 6.06
C ALA A 81 2.16 5.14 5.27
N THR A 82 3.20 4.65 5.95
CA THR A 82 4.49 4.30 5.33
C THR A 82 4.89 2.90 5.77
N ALA A 83 5.41 2.08 4.85
CA ALA A 83 5.89 0.73 5.16
C ALA A 83 7.42 0.67 5.18
N GLY A 84 7.99 0.36 6.34
CA GLY A 84 9.41 0.07 6.50
C GLY A 84 9.66 -1.41 6.21
N GLY A 85 10.12 -1.71 4.99
CA GLY A 85 10.17 -3.09 4.49
C GLY A 85 10.90 -4.04 5.43
N ARG A 86 12.20 -3.81 5.66
CA ARG A 86 13.04 -4.66 6.54
C ARG A 86 12.80 -4.43 8.03
N GLU A 87 12.23 -3.28 8.38
CA GLU A 87 11.78 -2.97 9.74
C GLU A 87 10.52 -3.76 10.12
N ARG A 88 9.81 -4.31 9.11
CA ARG A 88 8.59 -5.12 9.26
C ARG A 88 7.48 -4.35 9.98
N ALA A 89 7.47 -3.03 9.78
CA ALA A 89 6.55 -2.13 10.45
C ALA A 89 5.89 -1.19 9.46
N VAL A 90 4.63 -0.86 9.73
CA VAL A 90 3.90 0.23 9.09
C VAL A 90 3.73 1.35 10.12
N THR A 91 4.13 2.56 9.76
CA THR A 91 3.94 3.74 10.61
C THR A 91 2.81 4.59 10.06
N ILE A 92 1.89 5.00 10.93
CA ILE A 92 0.79 5.91 10.62
C ILE A 92 1.20 7.32 11.03
N TRP A 93 1.08 8.27 10.12
CA TRP A 93 1.48 9.67 10.28
C TRP A 93 0.27 10.59 10.14
N GLU A 94 0.29 11.67 10.89
CA GLU A 94 -0.67 12.76 10.77
C GLU A 94 0.07 14.08 10.51
N GLU A 95 -0.42 14.87 9.56
CA GLU A 95 0.13 16.20 9.27
C GLU A 95 -0.37 17.23 10.30
N SER A 96 0.54 17.76 11.11
CA SER A 96 0.28 18.89 12.00
C SER A 96 0.13 20.18 11.19
N GLY A 97 -1.06 20.80 11.22
CA GLY A 97 -1.30 22.14 10.67
C GLY A 97 -1.85 22.19 9.23
N GLY A 98 -2.68 21.22 8.84
CA GLY A 98 -3.35 21.17 7.53
C GLY A 98 -4.75 21.78 7.47
N GLY A 99 -5.17 22.56 8.46
CA GLY A 99 -6.41 23.34 8.36
C GLY A 99 -6.22 24.49 7.38
N THR A 100 -6.93 24.47 6.25
CA THR A 100 -7.20 25.70 5.49
C THR A 100 -7.74 26.75 6.46
N MET A 101 -7.20 27.96 6.38
CA MET A 101 -7.56 29.13 7.17
C MET A 101 -9.07 29.22 7.44
N MET A 102 -9.50 28.83 8.63
CA MET A 102 -10.60 29.49 9.33
C MET A 102 -10.00 29.99 10.64
N GLU A 103 -10.01 31.30 10.80
CA GLU A 103 -9.66 31.98 12.04
C GLU A 103 -10.50 31.38 13.19
N SER A 104 -9.88 30.54 14.01
CA SER A 104 -10.31 30.39 15.40
C SER A 104 -9.43 31.32 16.22
N SER A 105 -9.94 32.52 16.43
CA SER A 105 -9.49 33.43 17.48
C SER A 105 -9.75 32.77 18.83
N ALA A 106 -8.73 32.09 19.37
CA ALA A 106 -8.39 31.98 20.78
C ALA A 106 -7.57 30.71 21.01
N GLN A 107 -6.24 30.83 20.95
CA GLN A 107 -5.35 29.99 21.74
C GLN A 107 -4.07 30.77 22.04
N SER A 108 -3.75 30.82 23.33
CA SER A 108 -2.60 31.45 23.96
C SER A 108 -1.26 31.09 23.30
N PRO A 109 -0.25 31.98 23.35
CA PRO A 109 1.03 31.75 22.70
C PRO A 109 1.80 30.64 23.42
N SER A 110 1.84 29.45 22.82
CA SER A 110 2.83 28.42 23.17
C SER A 110 4.21 28.80 22.58
N PRO A 111 5.31 28.51 23.29
CA PRO A 111 6.62 29.08 22.99
C PRO A 111 7.17 28.62 21.63
N LEU A 112 7.91 29.55 21.01
CA LEU A 112 8.57 29.50 19.71
C LEU A 112 9.05 28.10 19.27
N PRO A 113 8.81 27.68 18.01
CA PRO A 113 9.44 26.48 17.48
C PRO A 113 10.95 26.70 17.38
N SER A 114 11.70 25.83 18.06
CA SER A 114 13.16 25.75 17.99
C SER A 114 13.61 25.50 16.54
N PRO A 115 14.63 26.23 16.03
CA PRO A 115 15.13 26.03 14.68
C PRO A 115 15.98 24.75 14.64
N GLY A 116 15.39 23.68 14.11
CA GLY A 116 16.07 22.39 13.98
C GLY A 116 15.13 21.26 13.56
N CYS A 117 14.65 21.30 12.31
CA CYS A 117 13.98 20.18 11.63
C CYS A 117 12.79 19.54 12.37
N SER A 118 11.70 20.30 12.60
CA SER A 118 10.41 19.69 12.93
C SER A 118 9.73 19.23 11.64
N SER A 119 9.68 17.91 11.43
CA SER A 119 8.77 17.33 10.44
C SER A 119 7.34 17.79 10.76
N ARG A 120 6.57 18.18 9.73
CA ARG A 120 5.14 18.46 9.89
C ARG A 120 4.34 17.18 10.11
N TRP A 121 4.94 16.02 9.85
CA TRP A 121 4.32 14.72 10.04
C TRP A 121 4.71 14.14 11.39
N THR A 122 3.70 13.87 12.21
CA THR A 122 3.86 13.26 13.53
C THR A 122 3.46 11.79 13.44
N ALA A 123 4.33 10.88 13.89
CA ALA A 123 3.99 9.47 13.97
C ALA A 123 2.96 9.24 15.08
N ARG A 124 1.84 8.60 14.74
CA ARG A 124 0.74 8.31 15.66
C ARG A 124 0.71 6.85 16.09
N ALA A 125 0.94 5.92 15.18
CA ALA A 125 0.94 4.49 15.47
C ALA A 125 2.04 3.74 14.71
N HIS A 126 2.43 2.58 15.25
CA HIS A 126 3.39 1.65 14.66
C HIS A 126 2.78 0.24 14.69
N LEU A 127 2.60 -0.36 13.52
CA LEU A 127 2.01 -1.69 13.33
C LEU A 127 3.13 -2.66 12.96
N SER A 128 3.50 -3.58 13.85
CA SER A 128 4.70 -4.42 13.71
C SER A 128 4.44 -5.92 13.83
N ASP A 129 3.23 -6.37 13.50
CA ASP A 129 2.85 -7.80 13.60
C ASP A 129 3.36 -8.68 12.44
N ALA A 130 3.95 -8.08 11.40
CA ALA A 130 4.49 -8.82 10.26
C ALA A 130 5.74 -9.62 10.65
N ARG A 131 5.80 -10.91 10.27
CA ARG A 131 6.95 -11.78 10.61
C ARG A 131 8.13 -11.64 9.66
N LYS A 132 7.86 -11.19 8.43
CA LYS A 132 8.86 -10.88 7.40
C LYS A 132 8.61 -9.49 6.84
N ASP A 133 9.41 -9.11 5.85
CA ASP A 133 9.40 -7.78 5.27
C ASP A 133 7.99 -7.37 4.80
N VAL A 134 7.59 -6.13 5.08
CA VAL A 134 6.34 -5.56 4.55
C VAL A 134 6.59 -5.11 3.12
N THR A 135 5.78 -5.61 2.19
CA THR A 135 6.01 -5.44 0.75
C THR A 135 5.04 -4.45 0.13
N CYS A 136 3.80 -4.41 0.61
CA CYS A 136 2.74 -3.55 0.08
C CYS A 136 1.74 -3.20 1.17
N MET A 137 0.99 -2.12 0.94
CA MET A 137 -0.13 -1.74 1.78
C MET A 137 -1.09 -0.82 1.02
N GLU A 138 -2.36 -0.80 1.41
CA GLU A 138 -3.36 0.09 0.84
C GLU A 138 -4.45 0.42 1.88
N PHE A 139 -4.75 1.70 2.06
CA PHE A 139 -5.93 2.13 2.82
C PHE A 139 -7.21 1.67 2.14
N SER A 140 -8.19 1.24 2.93
CA SER A 140 -9.49 0.82 2.44
C SER A 140 -10.30 2.01 1.92
N PRO A 141 -11.30 1.77 1.04
CA PRO A 141 -12.31 2.76 0.71
C PRO A 141 -13.00 3.28 1.98
N ARG A 142 -13.31 4.59 2.00
CA ARG A 142 -13.89 5.29 3.17
C ARG A 142 -15.17 4.64 3.74
N ALA A 143 -15.94 3.95 2.89
CA ALA A 143 -17.17 3.27 3.29
C ALA A 143 -16.92 2.12 4.29
N LEU A 144 -15.68 1.63 4.39
CA LEU A 144 -15.27 0.58 5.32
C LEU A 144 -14.66 1.14 6.62
N GLY A 145 -14.65 2.46 6.81
CA GLY A 145 -13.94 3.13 7.89
C GLY A 145 -12.46 3.32 7.59
N LEU A 146 -11.70 3.74 8.62
CA LEU A 146 -10.26 3.92 8.52
C LEU A 146 -9.56 2.57 8.73
N ARG A 147 -9.38 1.82 7.64
CA ARG A 147 -8.67 0.54 7.64
C ARG A 147 -7.51 0.54 6.66
N ILE A 148 -6.53 -0.32 6.93
CA ILE A 148 -5.39 -0.54 6.03
C ILE A 148 -5.13 -2.04 5.88
N ALA A 149 -4.97 -2.48 4.63
CA ALA A 149 -4.45 -3.81 4.33
C ALA A 149 -2.92 -3.74 4.20
N VAL A 150 -2.22 -4.69 4.79
CA VAL A 150 -0.75 -4.78 4.79
C VAL A 150 -0.35 -6.18 4.35
N GLY A 151 0.34 -6.28 3.22
CA GLY A 151 0.91 -7.51 2.71
C GLY A 151 2.37 -7.67 3.13
N SER A 152 2.76 -8.90 3.47
CA SER A 152 4.12 -9.23 3.87
C SER A 152 4.69 -10.39 3.06
N ALA A 153 6.02 -10.45 3.01
CA ALA A 153 6.78 -11.57 2.46
C ALA A 153 6.63 -12.88 3.27
N ASP A 154 5.87 -12.88 4.38
CA ASP A 154 5.46 -14.11 5.07
C ASP A 154 4.27 -14.80 4.39
N GLY A 155 3.68 -14.19 3.35
CA GLY A 155 2.53 -14.71 2.62
C GLY A 155 1.19 -14.34 3.26
N TRP A 156 1.19 -13.47 4.27
CA TRP A 156 -0.02 -13.01 4.93
C TRP A 156 -0.40 -11.60 4.50
N VAL A 157 -1.71 -11.37 4.38
CA VAL A 157 -2.30 -10.03 4.35
C VAL A 157 -2.99 -9.79 5.68
N ARG A 158 -2.65 -8.70 6.37
CA ARG A 158 -3.26 -8.28 7.64
C ARG A 158 -4.08 -7.02 7.41
N VAL A 159 -5.24 -6.95 8.03
CA VAL A 159 -6.15 -5.80 7.96
C VAL A 159 -6.24 -5.18 9.34
N TYR A 160 -5.88 -3.92 9.45
CA TYR A 160 -5.97 -3.13 10.68
C TYR A 160 -7.05 -2.07 10.55
N GLU A 161 -7.74 -1.78 11.65
CA GLU A 161 -8.74 -0.74 11.76
C GLU A 161 -8.39 0.18 12.92
N ALA A 162 -8.49 1.50 12.68
CA ALA A 162 -8.38 2.49 13.74
C ALA A 162 -9.60 2.36 14.66
N ILE A 163 -9.35 2.16 15.96
CA ILE A 163 -10.43 2.03 16.96
C ILE A 163 -11.15 3.37 17.14
N ASP A 164 -10.39 4.46 17.06
CA ASP A 164 -10.87 5.83 17.14
C ASP A 164 -10.19 6.69 16.07
N VAL A 165 -10.98 7.24 15.16
CA VAL A 165 -10.49 8.12 14.10
C VAL A 165 -9.98 9.47 14.63
N GLN A 166 -10.39 9.88 15.83
CA GLN A 166 -9.86 11.07 16.51
C GLN A 166 -8.53 10.79 17.21
N ASN A 167 -8.26 9.54 17.55
CA ASN A 167 -7.03 9.11 18.19
C ASN A 167 -6.34 8.01 17.37
N LEU A 168 -5.61 8.46 16.36
CA LEU A 168 -4.86 7.63 15.41
C LEU A 168 -3.73 6.79 16.04
N GLY A 169 -3.54 6.85 17.35
CA GLY A 169 -2.58 6.01 18.07
C GLY A 169 -3.05 4.59 18.34
N HIS A 170 -4.36 4.31 18.23
CA HIS A 170 -4.94 3.02 18.59
C HIS A 170 -5.50 2.29 17.37
N TRP A 171 -4.84 1.19 17.00
CA TRP A 171 -5.21 0.34 15.89
C TRP A 171 -5.37 -1.10 16.35
N SER A 172 -6.32 -1.82 15.79
CA SER A 172 -6.55 -3.24 16.06
C SER A 172 -6.48 -4.06 14.78
N GLN A 173 -5.92 -5.27 14.85
CA GLN A 173 -5.96 -6.21 13.74
C GLN A 173 -7.35 -6.85 13.67
N VAL A 174 -8.14 -6.48 12.65
CA VAL A 174 -9.54 -6.94 12.48
C VAL A 174 -9.68 -8.10 11.50
N GLY A 175 -8.63 -8.38 10.73
CA GLY A 175 -8.63 -9.51 9.80
C GLY A 175 -7.24 -9.92 9.38
N GLN A 176 -7.11 -11.17 8.93
CA GLN A 176 -5.91 -11.70 8.34
C GLN A 176 -6.26 -12.75 7.29
N MET A 177 -5.42 -12.88 6.26
CA MET A 177 -5.54 -13.85 5.18
C MET A 177 -4.19 -14.57 5.07
N ASP A 178 -4.20 -15.90 5.18
CA ASP A 178 -3.04 -16.73 4.87
C ASP A 178 -3.10 -17.11 3.39
N CYS A 179 -2.22 -16.52 2.59
CA CYS A 179 -2.13 -16.80 1.16
C CYS A 179 -0.99 -17.78 0.83
N THR A 180 -0.30 -18.35 1.83
CA THR A 180 0.88 -19.20 1.60
C THR A 180 0.55 -20.47 0.83
N GLY A 181 -0.53 -21.16 1.24
CA GLY A 181 -1.02 -22.35 0.54
C GLY A 181 -1.50 -22.02 -0.86
N ASP A 182 -2.06 -20.83 -1.03
CA ASP A 182 -2.56 -20.40 -2.32
C ASP A 182 -1.43 -20.12 -3.33
N ASP A 183 -0.38 -19.45 -2.89
CA ASP A 183 0.84 -19.16 -3.64
C ASP A 183 1.63 -20.45 -3.93
N ALA A 184 1.66 -21.40 -2.99
CA ALA A 184 2.34 -22.68 -3.16
C ALA A 184 1.74 -23.56 -4.29
N VAL A 185 0.42 -23.60 -4.45
CA VAL A 185 -0.25 -24.40 -5.50
C VAL A 185 0.19 -23.98 -6.92
N VAL A 186 0.48 -22.70 -7.14
CA VAL A 186 0.94 -22.19 -8.44
C VAL A 186 2.39 -22.63 -8.73
N SER A 187 3.23 -22.73 -7.69
CA SER A 187 4.61 -23.21 -7.81
C SER A 187 4.73 -24.70 -8.16
N GLY A 188 3.73 -25.51 -7.80
CA GLY A 188 3.72 -26.98 -7.89
C GLY A 188 3.06 -27.57 -9.12
N GLY A 189 2.64 -26.78 -10.11
CA GLY A 189 2.02 -27.29 -11.34
C GLY A 189 2.98 -28.18 -12.15
N SER A 190 2.85 -29.51 -11.97
CA SER A 190 3.49 -30.55 -12.78
C SER A 190 2.75 -30.70 -14.10
N ASP A 191 3.46 -30.56 -15.22
CA ASP A 191 3.06 -31.23 -16.46
C ASP A 191 3.02 -32.74 -16.19
N GLY A 192 1.99 -33.41 -16.70
CA GLY A 192 1.79 -34.83 -16.53
C GLY A 192 2.97 -35.65 -17.05
N GLY A 193 3.64 -36.36 -16.16
CA GLY A 193 4.68 -37.34 -16.48
C GLY A 193 5.02 -38.16 -15.23
N GLY A 194 4.56 -39.41 -15.20
CA GLY A 194 4.89 -40.34 -14.11
C GLY A 194 6.41 -40.54 -14.01
N GLY A 195 6.96 -40.26 -12.83
CA GLY A 195 8.38 -40.43 -12.52
C GLY A 195 8.56 -40.62 -11.03
N VAL A 196 9.16 -41.75 -10.67
CA VAL A 196 9.30 -42.29 -9.31
C VAL A 196 10.38 -41.53 -8.54
N GLY A 197 10.13 -41.24 -7.26
CA GLY A 197 11.16 -41.10 -6.22
C GLY A 197 12.08 -39.88 -6.32
N GLY A 198 11.74 -38.84 -5.57
CA GLY A 198 12.66 -37.76 -5.21
C GLY A 198 11.93 -36.62 -4.52
N GLU A 199 12.06 -36.53 -3.19
CA GLU A 199 11.69 -35.34 -2.40
C GLU A 199 12.58 -34.15 -2.81
N ALA A 200 12.33 -33.60 -3.99
CA ALA A 200 12.78 -32.26 -4.34
C ALA A 200 11.68 -31.31 -3.87
N ALA A 201 11.66 -31.05 -2.56
CA ALA A 201 11.02 -29.87 -2.02
C ALA A 201 11.57 -28.66 -2.78
N ALA A 202 10.81 -28.17 -3.77
CA ALA A 202 11.12 -26.94 -4.45
C ALA A 202 11.36 -25.91 -3.35
N LYS A 203 12.57 -25.33 -3.31
CA LYS A 203 12.96 -24.37 -2.29
C LYS A 203 11.83 -23.34 -2.15
N VAL A 204 11.27 -23.25 -0.96
CA VAL A 204 10.23 -22.30 -0.50
C VAL A 204 10.79 -20.85 -0.48
N SER A 205 11.68 -20.51 -1.40
CA SER A 205 12.30 -19.20 -1.58
C SER A 205 11.66 -18.56 -2.81
N GLU A 206 10.74 -17.60 -2.75
CA GLU A 206 10.35 -16.66 -1.71
C GLU A 206 8.83 -16.42 -1.85
N LEU A 207 8.00 -17.30 -1.27
CA LEU A 207 6.54 -17.06 -1.23
C LEU A 207 6.27 -15.78 -0.45
N GLY A 208 5.40 -14.91 -0.96
CA GLY A 208 5.15 -13.62 -0.34
C GLY A 208 4.20 -12.75 -1.12
N ILE A 209 3.46 -11.90 -0.40
CA ILE A 209 2.56 -10.93 -1.03
C ILE A 209 3.40 -9.87 -1.74
N ARG A 210 3.01 -9.47 -2.95
CA ARG A 210 3.64 -8.36 -3.68
C ARG A 210 2.78 -7.11 -3.73
N SER A 211 1.48 -7.28 -3.95
CA SER A 211 0.56 -6.16 -4.09
C SER A 211 -0.84 -6.54 -3.61
N VAL A 212 -1.58 -5.55 -3.13
CA VAL A 212 -2.96 -5.66 -2.66
C VAL A 212 -3.73 -4.48 -3.22
N SER A 213 -5.00 -4.67 -3.57
CA SER A 213 -5.87 -3.56 -3.97
C SER A 213 -7.32 -3.81 -3.58
N TRP A 214 -7.97 -2.80 -3.00
CA TRP A 214 -9.34 -2.92 -2.50
C TRP A 214 -10.38 -2.75 -3.61
N CYS A 215 -11.47 -3.51 -3.49
CA CYS A 215 -12.67 -3.26 -4.27
C CYS A 215 -13.29 -1.93 -3.84
N ASN A 216 -13.49 -1.03 -4.79
CA ASN A 216 -14.11 0.28 -4.56
C ASN A 216 -15.65 0.24 -4.54
N GLY A 217 -16.26 -0.95 -4.61
CA GLY A 217 -17.71 -1.13 -4.60
C GLY A 217 -18.32 -0.80 -3.23
N ARG A 218 -19.23 0.18 -3.17
CA ARG A 218 -19.85 0.63 -1.90
C ARG A 218 -20.87 -0.34 -1.32
N PHE A 219 -21.52 -1.14 -2.17
CA PHE A 219 -22.66 -1.99 -1.80
C PHE A 219 -22.29 -3.47 -1.73
N GLU A 220 -21.00 -3.78 -1.76
CA GLU A 220 -20.51 -5.15 -1.68
C GLU A 220 -19.81 -5.38 -0.33
N PRO A 221 -19.81 -6.63 0.16
CA PRO A 221 -18.96 -6.98 1.28
C PRO A 221 -17.49 -6.58 1.00
N PRO A 222 -16.71 -6.22 2.03
CA PRO A 222 -15.30 -5.90 1.87
C PRO A 222 -14.60 -6.95 1.02
N THR A 223 -14.05 -6.52 -0.11
CA THR A 223 -13.43 -7.41 -1.10
C THR A 223 -12.12 -6.78 -1.52
N MET A 224 -11.08 -7.59 -1.74
CA MET A 224 -9.79 -7.13 -2.26
C MET A 224 -9.16 -8.17 -3.18
N VAL A 225 -8.27 -7.72 -4.05
CA VAL A 225 -7.38 -8.58 -4.82
C VAL A 225 -6.00 -8.59 -4.18
N VAL A 226 -5.36 -9.76 -4.17
CA VAL A 226 -4.03 -10.00 -3.62
C VAL A 226 -3.17 -10.67 -4.69
N GLY A 227 -1.99 -10.09 -4.97
CA GLY A 227 -0.98 -10.64 -5.86
C GLY A 227 0.21 -11.21 -5.09
N GLY A 228 0.60 -12.44 -5.39
CA GLY A 228 1.71 -13.19 -4.78
C GLY A 228 2.93 -13.33 -5.69
N SER A 229 4.07 -13.66 -5.09
CA SER A 229 5.35 -13.81 -5.78
C SER A 229 5.43 -15.02 -6.72
N SER A 230 4.53 -16.00 -6.61
CA SER A 230 4.51 -17.18 -7.49
C SER A 230 3.72 -17.00 -8.80
N GLY A 231 3.07 -15.85 -8.99
CA GLY A 231 2.06 -15.67 -10.05
C GLY A 231 0.62 -15.81 -9.54
N PHE A 232 0.42 -16.08 -8.24
CA PHE A 232 -0.90 -16.12 -7.62
C PHE A 232 -1.58 -14.75 -7.67
N VAL A 233 -2.81 -14.70 -8.18
CA VAL A 233 -3.72 -13.57 -8.00
C VAL A 233 -5.04 -14.09 -7.46
N GLY A 234 -5.37 -13.72 -6.21
CA GLY A 234 -6.56 -14.15 -5.51
C GLY A 234 -7.47 -12.98 -5.16
N ILE A 235 -8.78 -13.19 -5.31
CA ILE A 235 -9.81 -12.27 -4.84
C ILE A 235 -10.35 -12.81 -3.53
N TYR A 236 -10.19 -12.03 -2.46
CA TYR A 236 -10.67 -12.35 -1.12
C TYR A 236 -11.87 -11.49 -0.78
N ARG A 237 -12.86 -12.10 -0.15
CA ARG A 237 -14.06 -11.42 0.33
C ARG A 237 -14.26 -11.70 1.81
N TYR A 238 -14.66 -10.67 2.54
CA TYR A 238 -15.02 -10.78 3.95
C TYR A 238 -16.44 -11.32 4.11
N SER A 239 -16.62 -12.26 5.04
CA SER A 239 -17.92 -12.78 5.42
C SER A 239 -18.24 -12.35 6.85
N ASP A 240 -19.31 -11.57 7.03
CA ASP A 240 -19.79 -11.17 8.35
C ASP A 240 -20.25 -12.38 9.18
N ALA A 241 -20.76 -13.43 8.51
CA ALA A 241 -21.26 -14.64 9.16
C ALA A 241 -20.14 -15.45 9.82
N SER A 242 -19.01 -15.61 9.14
CA SER A 242 -17.84 -16.32 9.70
C SER A 242 -16.85 -15.38 10.37
N ARG A 243 -16.98 -14.06 10.20
CA ARG A 243 -16.00 -13.03 10.61
C ARG A 243 -14.60 -13.31 10.09
N GLN A 244 -14.51 -13.88 8.88
CA GLN A 244 -13.26 -14.27 8.25
C GLN A 244 -13.24 -13.84 6.79
N TRP A 245 -12.03 -13.64 6.27
CA TRP A 245 -11.79 -13.51 4.85
C TRP A 245 -11.72 -14.91 4.23
N PHE A 246 -12.32 -15.08 3.05
CA PHE A 246 -12.21 -16.32 2.28
C PHE A 246 -11.83 -16.01 0.83
N LEU A 247 -11.08 -16.94 0.22
CA LEU A 247 -10.75 -16.87 -1.20
C LEU A 247 -12.02 -17.11 -2.02
N MET A 248 -12.47 -16.08 -2.73
CA MET A 248 -13.67 -16.13 -3.57
C MET A 248 -13.35 -16.61 -4.98
N LEU A 249 -12.27 -16.11 -5.57
CA LEU A 249 -11.87 -16.45 -6.94
C LEU A 249 -10.35 -16.39 -7.07
N ARG A 250 -9.78 -17.31 -7.83
CA ARG A 250 -8.39 -17.23 -8.27
C ARG A 250 -8.36 -16.86 -9.75
N LEU A 251 -7.59 -15.82 -10.10
CA LEU A 251 -7.31 -15.48 -11.50
C LEU A 251 -6.17 -16.38 -12.00
N THR A 252 -6.38 -17.01 -13.15
CA THR A 252 -5.47 -17.98 -13.76
C THR A 252 -4.68 -17.36 -14.91
N ASN A 253 -3.71 -18.11 -15.46
CA ASN A 253 -2.90 -17.74 -16.63
C ASN A 253 -1.79 -16.70 -16.41
N HIS A 254 -1.40 -16.43 -15.16
CA HIS A 254 -0.25 -15.58 -14.85
C HIS A 254 1.11 -16.30 -15.03
N GLY A 255 1.12 -17.61 -15.30
CA GLY A 255 2.35 -18.39 -15.44
C GLY A 255 3.12 -18.48 -14.12
N ARG A 256 4.42 -18.81 -14.19
CA ARG A 256 5.34 -18.86 -13.03
C ARG A 256 6.04 -17.53 -12.76
N GLY A 257 5.70 -16.48 -13.52
CA GLY A 257 6.23 -15.14 -13.30
C GLY A 257 5.59 -14.54 -12.06
N GLY A 258 6.39 -13.95 -11.16
CA GLY A 258 5.83 -13.27 -10.00
C GLY A 258 4.94 -12.10 -10.41
N VAL A 259 3.81 -11.96 -9.73
CA VAL A 259 2.94 -10.79 -9.89
C VAL A 259 3.71 -9.58 -9.39
N LEU A 260 3.78 -8.53 -10.21
CA LEU A 260 4.46 -7.29 -9.86
C LEU A 260 3.50 -6.33 -9.18
N ASP A 261 2.30 -6.18 -9.74
CA ASP A 261 1.27 -5.29 -9.21
C ASP A 261 -0.14 -5.75 -9.60
N VAL A 262 -1.12 -5.44 -8.75
CA VAL A 262 -2.54 -5.65 -9.00
C VAL A 262 -3.32 -4.38 -8.68
N SER A 263 -4.35 -4.08 -9.47
CA SER A 263 -5.19 -2.90 -9.22
C SER A 263 -6.65 -3.20 -9.54
N TRP A 264 -7.53 -2.85 -8.60
CA TRP A 264 -8.97 -2.94 -8.78
C TRP A 264 -9.53 -1.62 -9.35
N ALA A 265 -10.14 -1.67 -10.52
CA ALA A 265 -10.67 -0.47 -11.16
C ALA A 265 -12.00 0.01 -10.52
N PRO A 266 -12.21 1.33 -10.34
CA PRO A 266 -13.47 1.86 -9.82
C PRO A 266 -14.70 1.45 -10.64
N ASN A 267 -15.70 0.84 -10.02
CA ASN A 267 -16.87 0.23 -10.69
C ASN A 267 -18.02 1.23 -11.00
N ILE A 268 -17.71 2.48 -11.31
CA ILE A 268 -18.74 3.51 -11.50
C ILE A 268 -19.54 3.22 -12.78
N GLY A 269 -20.84 2.96 -12.64
CA GLY A 269 -21.78 2.77 -13.76
C GLY A 269 -21.68 1.42 -14.49
N ARG A 270 -20.89 0.46 -13.98
CA ARG A 270 -20.75 -0.87 -14.59
C ARG A 270 -21.40 -1.95 -13.72
N GLY A 271 -21.91 -3.00 -14.36
CA GLY A 271 -22.46 -4.18 -13.69
C GLY A 271 -21.42 -5.26 -13.37
N TYR A 272 -20.13 -4.97 -13.57
CA TYR A 272 -19.04 -5.93 -13.47
C TYR A 272 -17.75 -5.26 -13.00
N HIS A 273 -16.91 -6.02 -12.31
CA HIS A 273 -15.60 -5.55 -11.85
C HIS A 273 -14.53 -5.70 -12.92
N LEU A 274 -13.53 -4.82 -12.89
CA LEU A 274 -12.33 -4.94 -13.71
C LEU A 274 -11.12 -4.92 -12.78
N ILE A 275 -10.23 -5.87 -12.97
CA ILE A 275 -8.99 -6.00 -12.21
C ILE A 275 -7.87 -6.12 -13.23
N ALA A 276 -6.81 -5.34 -13.05
CA ALA A 276 -5.59 -5.45 -13.82
C ALA A 276 -4.51 -6.12 -12.96
N SER A 277 -3.73 -6.99 -13.56
CA SER A 277 -2.57 -7.64 -12.94
C SER A 277 -1.39 -7.55 -13.88
N SER A 278 -0.23 -7.13 -13.37
CA SER A 278 1.03 -7.14 -14.11
C SER A 278 1.91 -8.29 -13.62
N VAL A 279 2.58 -8.96 -14.56
CA VAL A 279 3.38 -10.15 -14.27
C VAL A 279 4.74 -10.01 -14.95
N SER A 280 5.79 -10.43 -14.25
CA SER A 280 7.12 -10.54 -14.86
C SER A 280 7.13 -11.66 -15.92
N GLN A 281 7.06 -11.30 -17.20
CA GLN A 281 7.33 -12.25 -18.28
C GLN A 281 8.84 -12.38 -18.49
N ILE A 282 9.38 -13.58 -18.26
CA ILE A 282 10.72 -13.94 -18.73
C ILE A 282 10.58 -14.21 -20.22
N ILE A 283 10.92 -13.23 -21.07
CA ILE A 283 11.03 -13.46 -22.50
C ILE A 283 12.37 -14.18 -22.72
N PRO A 284 12.40 -15.45 -23.14
CA PRO A 284 13.65 -16.08 -23.53
C PRO A 284 14.20 -15.32 -24.74
N LEU A 285 15.41 -14.76 -24.60
CA LEU A 285 16.14 -14.19 -25.72
C LEU A 285 16.37 -15.32 -26.73
N LYS A 286 15.90 -15.14 -27.97
CA LYS A 286 16.16 -16.05 -29.09
C LYS A 286 17.58 -15.85 -29.62
#